data_AF-A0A9E3XRJ0-F1
#
_entry.id   AF-A0A9E3XRJ0-F1
#
_cell.length_a   1.000
_cell.length_b   1.000
_cell.length_c   1.000
_cell.angle_alpha   90.00
_cell.angle_beta   90.00
_cell.angle_gamma   90.00
#
_symmetry.space_group_name_H-M   'P 1'
#
loop_
_entity.id
_entity.type
_entity.pdbx_description
1 polymer ?
#
loop_
_entity_poly.entity_id
_entity_poly.type
_entity_poly.pdbx_seq_one_letter_code
_entity_poly.pdbx_strand_id
1 'polypeptide(L)'
;MPPTASTAPARRRGASSRGSSARRDDDAPLIPILARKVREVEAKAQRGKLGPTNRVKFQVIAFLVREERARVKADEVTPTAARAELLKRLDGVATILAKTA
;
A
#
# COMPACT_ATOMS: atom_id res chain seq x y z
N MET A 1 14.76 49.19 36.33
CA MET A 1 13.41 48.66 36.09
C MET A 1 13.44 47.71 34.88
N PRO A 2 12.62 46.63 34.90
CA PRO A 2 12.78 45.37 34.15
C PRO A 2 12.32 45.41 32.67
N PRO A 3 12.43 44.29 31.91
CA PRO A 3 12.71 44.27 30.47
C PRO A 3 11.58 43.71 29.56
N THR A 4 11.91 43.61 28.26
CA THR A 4 11.39 42.71 27.22
C THR A 4 10.06 43.02 26.50
N ALA A 5 10.16 43.12 25.17
CA ALA A 5 9.18 42.53 24.25
C ALA A 5 9.93 41.98 23.03
N SER A 6 10.34 40.70 23.13
CA SER A 6 10.84 39.92 22.00
C SER A 6 9.62 39.37 21.24
N THR A 7 9.33 39.94 20.08
CA THR A 7 8.30 39.42 19.18
C THR A 7 8.77 38.10 18.58
N ALA A 8 8.29 37.00 19.14
CA ALA A 8 8.50 35.67 18.59
C ALA A 8 7.62 35.46 17.33
N PRO A 9 8.17 34.94 16.21
CA PRO A 9 7.33 34.55 15.09
C PRO A 9 6.55 33.28 15.45
N ALA A 10 5.22 33.38 15.39
CA ALA A 10 4.31 32.27 15.58
C ALA A 10 4.56 31.19 14.51
N ARG A 11 5.21 30.10 14.92
CA ARG A 11 5.43 28.91 14.09
C ARG A 11 4.09 28.21 13.86
N ARG A 12 3.37 28.62 12.81
CA ARG A 12 2.20 27.92 12.29
C ARG A 12 2.63 26.54 11.78
N ARG A 13 2.55 25.53 12.65
CA ARG A 13 2.59 24.12 12.25
C ARG A 13 1.26 23.78 11.58
N GLY A 14 1.16 24.10 10.30
CA GLY A 14 0.11 23.59 9.43
C GLY A 14 0.36 22.12 9.12
N ALA A 15 0.06 21.23 10.05
CA ALA A 15 -0.07 19.81 9.78
C ALA A 15 -1.41 19.57 9.08
N SER A 16 -1.49 19.83 7.77
CA SER A 16 -2.64 19.47 6.93
C SER A 16 -2.34 18.24 6.08
N SER A 17 -1.87 17.16 6.71
CA SER A 17 -1.73 15.83 6.08
C SER A 17 -3.07 15.08 5.99
N ARG A 18 -4.15 15.73 5.54
CA ARG A 18 -5.47 15.07 5.42
C ARG A 18 -6.13 15.34 4.08
N GLY A 19 -5.40 15.05 3.01
CA GLY A 19 -5.93 14.94 1.64
C GLY A 19 -6.19 13.49 1.20
N SER A 20 -6.43 12.55 2.13
CA SER A 20 -6.69 11.14 1.79
C SER A 20 -8.09 10.70 2.23
N SER A 21 -9.11 11.45 1.79
CA SER A 21 -10.50 11.21 2.17
C SER A 21 -11.49 11.25 1.00
N ALA A 22 -11.08 10.93 -0.23
CA ALA A 22 -11.99 11.02 -1.38
C ALA A 22 -11.93 9.84 -2.37
N ARG A 23 -11.48 8.65 -1.96
CA ARG A 23 -11.64 7.41 -2.74
C ARG A 23 -11.93 6.21 -1.83
N ARG A 24 -12.93 6.37 -0.95
CA ARG A 24 -13.31 5.36 0.07
C ARG A 24 -14.47 4.46 -0.38
N ASP A 25 -14.99 4.62 -1.60
CA ASP A 25 -16.30 4.06 -1.96
C ASP A 25 -16.29 2.85 -2.90
N ASP A 26 -15.12 2.32 -3.28
CA ASP A 26 -15.05 1.04 -4.01
C ASP A 26 -14.44 -0.01 -3.09
N ASP A 27 -15.22 -1.06 -2.79
CA ASP A 27 -14.87 -2.31 -2.09
C ASP A 27 -13.56 -2.31 -1.30
N ALA A 28 -13.65 -2.36 0.04
CA ALA A 28 -12.54 -2.41 1.00
C ALA A 28 -11.18 -2.78 0.35
N PRO A 29 -10.24 -1.83 0.20
CA PRO A 29 -9.22 -1.95 -0.83
C PRO A 29 -8.26 -3.10 -0.49
N LEU A 30 -8.42 -4.21 -1.21
CA LEU A 30 -7.62 -5.43 -1.06
C LEU A 30 -6.12 -5.15 -1.31
N ILE A 31 -5.83 -4.20 -2.21
CA ILE A 31 -4.48 -3.81 -2.61
C ILE A 31 -3.64 -3.31 -1.40
N PRO A 32 -4.07 -2.32 -0.58
CA PRO A 32 -3.39 -1.94 0.66
C PRO A 32 -3.10 -3.11 1.61
N ILE A 33 -4.01 -4.08 1.72
CA ILE A 33 -3.83 -5.24 2.60
C ILE A 33 -2.75 -6.15 2.02
N LEU A 34 -2.83 -6.48 0.73
CA LEU A 34 -1.82 -7.27 0.02
C LEU A 34 -0.45 -6.60 0.07
N ALA A 35 -0.39 -5.28 -0.10
CA ALA A 35 0.84 -4.49 -0.01
C ALA A 35 1.46 -4.56 1.39
N ARG A 36 0.66 -4.42 2.46
CA ARG A 36 1.17 -4.57 3.83
C ARG A 36 1.70 -5.99 4.07
N LYS A 37 0.95 -7.00 3.63
CA LYS A 37 1.33 -8.40 3.84
C LYS A 37 2.54 -8.82 3.02
N VAL A 38 2.70 -8.33 1.79
CA VAL A 38 3.92 -8.62 1.02
C VAL A 38 5.15 -8.01 1.67
N ARG A 39 5.06 -6.77 2.19
CA ARG A 39 6.17 -6.12 2.90
C ARG A 39 6.56 -6.86 4.18
N GLU A 40 5.59 -7.39 4.93
CA GLU A 40 5.86 -8.24 6.09
C GLU A 40 6.66 -9.50 5.70
N VAL A 41 6.33 -10.13 4.57
CA VAL A 41 7.02 -11.32 4.08
C VAL A 41 8.41 -10.98 3.52
N GLU A 42 8.52 -9.93 2.71
CA GLU A 42 9.79 -9.41 2.19
C GLU A 42 10.76 -9.11 3.34
N ALA A 43 10.31 -8.38 4.37
CA ALA A 43 11.15 -8.07 5.54
C ALA A 43 11.63 -9.32 6.27
N LYS A 44 10.85 -10.41 6.27
CA LYS A 44 11.27 -11.69 6.85
C LYS A 44 12.21 -12.47 5.95
N ALA A 45 12.02 -12.43 4.62
CA ALA A 45 12.92 -13.05 3.67
C ALA A 45 14.30 -12.39 3.66
N GLN A 46 14.33 -11.06 3.83
CA GLN A 46 15.59 -10.31 3.95
C GLN A 46 16.39 -10.69 5.21
N ARG A 47 15.73 -11.18 6.27
CA ARG A 47 16.40 -11.66 7.49
C ARG A 47 16.92 -13.10 7.36
N GLY A 48 16.61 -13.79 6.27
CA GLY A 48 17.02 -15.16 6.02
C GLY A 48 15.89 -16.03 5.47
N LYS A 49 16.13 -17.34 5.42
CA LYS A 49 15.20 -18.30 4.79
C LYS A 49 13.80 -18.22 5.42
N LEU A 50 12.78 -18.07 4.58
CA LEU A 50 11.39 -18.08 5.03
C LEU A 50 11.04 -19.41 5.71
N GLY A 51 10.58 -19.33 6.96
CA GLY A 51 9.99 -20.48 7.67
C GLY A 51 8.67 -20.96 7.03
N PRO A 52 8.19 -22.17 7.36
CA PRO A 52 7.03 -22.80 6.71
C PRO A 52 5.79 -21.90 6.66
N THR A 53 5.45 -21.25 7.78
CA THR A 53 4.32 -20.33 7.87
C THR A 53 4.43 -19.13 6.93
N ASN A 54 5.63 -18.55 6.79
CA ASN A 54 5.80 -17.38 5.93
C ASN A 54 5.86 -17.78 4.45
N ARG A 55 6.28 -19.01 4.12
CA ARG A 55 6.15 -19.54 2.76
C ARG A 55 4.69 -19.74 2.35
N VAL A 56 3.85 -20.27 3.25
CA VAL A 56 2.40 -20.37 2.98
C VAL A 56 1.80 -18.98 2.79
N LYS A 57 2.12 -18.01 3.67
CA LYS A 57 1.68 -16.62 3.50
C LYS A 57 2.12 -16.05 2.16
N PHE A 58 3.36 -16.27 1.75
CA PHE A 58 3.88 -15.85 0.44
C PHE A 58 3.05 -16.43 -0.71
N GLN A 59 2.79 -17.75 -0.68
CA GLN A 59 2.02 -18.44 -1.71
C GLN A 59 0.57 -17.94 -1.79
N VAL A 60 -0.09 -17.74 -0.64
CA VAL A 60 -1.46 -17.20 -0.57
C VAL A 60 -1.52 -15.77 -1.10
N ILE A 61 -0.56 -14.90 -0.74
CA ILE A 61 -0.49 -13.54 -1.28
C ILE A 61 -0.30 -13.59 -2.81
N ALA A 62 0.59 -14.46 -3.30
CA ALA A 62 0.83 -14.62 -4.74
C ALA A 62 -0.41 -15.13 -5.50
N PHE A 63 -1.19 -16.02 -4.88
CA PHE A 63 -2.46 -16.48 -5.42
C PHE A 63 -3.48 -15.34 -5.50
N LEU A 64 -3.70 -14.61 -4.40
CA LEU A 64 -4.64 -13.50 -4.33
C LEU A 64 -4.30 -12.36 -5.30
N VAL A 65 -3.02 -12.02 -5.47
CA VAL A 65 -2.59 -11.01 -6.45
C VAL A 65 -2.97 -11.42 -7.88
N ARG A 66 -2.85 -12.71 -8.22
CA ARG A 66 -3.24 -13.22 -9.54
C ARG A 66 -4.75 -13.19 -9.74
N GLU A 67 -5.51 -13.65 -8.75
CA GLU A 67 -6.98 -13.60 -8.80
C GLU A 67 -7.48 -12.17 -8.94
N GLU A 68 -6.97 -11.24 -8.13
CA GLU A 68 -7.40 -9.85 -8.17
C GLU A 68 -7.07 -9.19 -9.51
N ARG A 69 -5.89 -9.48 -10.06
CA ARG A 69 -5.53 -9.01 -11.41
C ARG A 69 -6.47 -9.56 -12.48
N ALA A 70 -6.92 -10.81 -12.34
CA ALA A 70 -7.89 -11.40 -13.26
C ALA A 70 -9.28 -10.76 -13.11
N ARG A 71 -9.74 -10.49 -11.87
CA ARG A 71 -10.99 -9.79 -11.58
C ARG A 71 -11.00 -8.38 -12.16
N VAL A 72 -9.98 -7.58 -11.85
CA VAL A 72 -9.83 -6.23 -12.40
C VAL A 72 -9.73 -6.26 -13.92
N LYS A 73 -9.16 -7.31 -14.52
CA LYS A 73 -9.15 -7.48 -15.97
C LYS A 73 -10.52 -7.79 -16.56
N ALA A 74 -11.34 -8.58 -15.89
CA ALA A 74 -12.67 -8.98 -16.34
C ALA A 74 -13.77 -7.95 -16.01
N ASP A 75 -13.46 -6.97 -15.16
CA ASP A 75 -14.38 -5.88 -14.83
C ASP A 75 -14.53 -4.90 -16.00
N GLU A 76 -15.75 -4.84 -16.54
CA GLU A 76 -16.16 -3.94 -17.64
C GLU A 76 -16.96 -2.73 -17.13
N VAL A 77 -17.34 -2.71 -15.85
CA VAL A 77 -18.13 -1.64 -15.24
C VAL A 77 -17.22 -0.47 -14.84
N THR A 78 -16.00 -0.78 -14.37
CA THR A 78 -15.02 0.23 -13.97
C THR A 78 -14.40 0.95 -15.18
N PRO A 79 -14.28 2.29 -15.17
CA PRO A 79 -13.63 3.05 -16.24
C PRO A 79 -12.20 2.56 -16.53
N THR A 80 -11.83 2.48 -17.81
CA THR A 80 -10.53 1.96 -18.28
C THR A 80 -9.32 2.60 -17.59
N ALA A 81 -9.36 3.91 -17.34
CA ALA A 81 -8.28 4.62 -16.65
C ALA A 81 -8.14 4.19 -15.18
N ALA A 82 -9.26 4.00 -14.46
CA ALA A 82 -9.25 3.51 -13.08
C ALA A 82 -8.76 2.06 -13.01
N ARG A 83 -9.22 1.20 -13.93
CA ARG A 83 -8.74 -0.18 -14.09
C ARG A 83 -7.23 -0.23 -14.33
N ALA A 84 -6.69 0.65 -15.16
CA ALA A 84 -5.25 0.75 -15.41
C ALA A 84 -4.46 1.16 -14.15
N GLU A 85 -4.97 2.09 -13.34
CA GLU A 85 -4.36 2.44 -12.05
C GLU A 85 -4.34 1.25 -11.08
N LEU A 86 -5.43 0.48 -10.99
CA LEU A 86 -5.52 -0.71 -10.14
C LEU A 86 -4.51 -1.79 -10.57
N LEU A 87 -4.44 -2.09 -11.87
CA LEU A 87 -3.47 -3.03 -12.42
C LEU A 87 -2.02 -2.60 -12.13
N LYS A 88 -1.71 -1.31 -12.29
CA LYS A 88 -0.38 -0.77 -11.97
C LYS A 88 -0.01 -0.96 -10.49
N ARG A 89 -0.97 -0.77 -9.58
CA ARG A 89 -0.74 -0.99 -8.15
C ARG A 89 -0.53 -2.47 -7.83
N LEU A 90 -1.30 -3.37 -8.44
CA LEU A 90 -1.12 -4.83 -8.32
C LEU A 90 0.24 -5.28 -8.86
N ASP A 91 0.69 -4.73 -9.99
CA ASP A 91 2.00 -5.03 -10.57
C ASP A 91 3.14 -4.56 -9.64
N GLY A 92 2.95 -3.46 -8.89
CA GLY A 92 3.86 -3.04 -7.84
C GLY A 92 3.98 -4.05 -6.69
N VAL A 93 2.87 -4.64 -6.25
CA VAL A 93 2.87 -5.72 -5.24
C VAL A 93 3.55 -6.98 -5.79
N ALA A 94 3.24 -7.35 -7.03
CA ALA A 94 3.86 -8.49 -7.71
C ALA A 94 5.37 -8.34 -7.84
N THR A 95 5.86 -7.12 -8.10
CA THR A 95 7.30 -6.83 -8.17
C THR A 95 8.00 -7.06 -6.82
N ILE A 96 7.35 -6.70 -5.70
CA ILE A 96 7.91 -6.94 -4.36
C ILE A 96 7.92 -8.44 -4.05
N LEU A 97 6.85 -9.17 -4.39
CA LEU A 97 6.81 -10.63 -4.29
C LEU A 97 7.96 -11.27 -5.07
N ALA A 98 8.21 -10.83 -6.30
CA ALA A 98 9.27 -11.37 -7.15
C ALA A 98 10.67 -11.18 -6.55
N LYS A 99 10.93 -10.05 -5.88
CA LYS A 99 12.21 -9.80 -5.18
C LYS A 99 12.40 -10.65 -3.92
N THR A 100 11.35 -11.28 -3.44
CA THR A 100 11.34 -12.08 -2.21
C THR A 100 11.66 -13.56 -2.48
N ALA A 101 11.54 -14.01 -3.74
CA ALA A 101 11.76 -15.38 -4.17
C ALA A 101 13.21 -15.65 -4.58
#